data_AF-A0A8T4BD22-F1
#
_entry.id   AF-A0A8T4BD22-F1
#
_cell.length_a   1.000
_cell.length_b   1.000
_cell.length_c   1.000
_cell.angle_alpha   90.00
_cell.angle_beta   90.00
_cell.angle_gamma   90.00
#
_symmetry.space_group_name_H-M   'P 1'
#
loop_
_entity.id
_entity.type
_entity.pdbx_description
1 polymer ?
#
loop_
_entity_poly.entity_id
_entity_poly.type
_entity_poly.pdbx_seq_one_letter_code
_entity_poly.pdbx_strand_id
1 'polypeptide(L)'
;MSGSGDDPRDNIGEKSQVIDWSYQNRAESLLRKGRHSGSNFKRAVLDGSDLTEGDFSDCDFRKASMVGVDLMKSAFDNADFRGANLKKARLNLSNFNNCKFKGADLRGIRGKYAIWQGSDWWNAVIDDDLKKTLSKKWPKPKDE
;
A
#
# COMPACT_ATOMS: atom_id res chain seq x y z
N MET A 1 10.57 -36.20 22.06
CA MET A 1 9.31 -35.43 22.18
C MET A 1 9.27 -34.47 21.01
N SER A 2 8.41 -34.76 20.04
CA SER A 2 8.18 -33.96 18.83
C SER A 2 7.27 -32.77 19.13
N GLY A 3 7.56 -31.63 18.52
CA GLY A 3 6.58 -30.56 18.31
C GLY A 3 6.74 -29.37 19.25
N SER A 4 7.70 -28.50 18.92
CA SER A 4 7.57 -27.07 19.17
C SER A 4 7.89 -26.42 17.84
N GLY A 5 6.93 -26.51 16.93
CA GLY A 5 7.01 -25.78 15.68
C GLY A 5 7.08 -24.30 16.01
N ASP A 6 8.01 -23.61 15.37
CA ASP A 6 7.99 -22.16 15.26
C ASP A 6 6.60 -21.76 14.76
N ASP A 7 5.71 -21.34 15.67
CA ASP A 7 4.44 -20.74 15.28
C ASP A 7 4.79 -19.36 14.70
N PRO A 8 4.57 -19.11 13.39
CA PRO A 8 4.85 -17.82 12.78
C PRO A 8 3.99 -16.67 13.36
N ARG A 9 3.12 -16.95 14.33
CA ARG A 9 2.30 -15.98 15.06
C ARG A 9 3.00 -15.37 16.29
N ASP A 10 4.12 -15.92 16.77
CA ASP A 10 4.80 -15.44 17.98
C ASP A 10 5.85 -14.35 17.74
N ASN A 11 5.93 -13.81 16.53
CA ASN A 11 6.93 -12.80 16.19
C ASN A 11 6.49 -11.38 16.63
N ILE A 12 6.33 -11.18 17.93
CA ILE A 12 5.98 -9.90 18.58
C ILE A 12 7.27 -9.07 18.84
N GLY A 13 8.34 -9.30 18.07
CA GLY A 13 9.65 -8.68 18.30
C GLY A 13 10.47 -8.34 17.05
N GLU A 14 9.92 -8.48 15.85
CA GLU A 14 10.69 -8.19 14.64
C GLU A 14 11.04 -6.69 14.54
N LYS A 15 12.34 -6.38 14.60
CA LYS A 15 12.86 -5.02 14.37
C LYS A 15 12.41 -4.54 12.99
N SER A 16 12.06 -3.26 12.87
CA SER A 16 11.80 -2.65 11.56
C SER A 16 12.95 -2.95 10.61
N GLN A 17 12.65 -3.56 9.46
CA GLN A 17 13.61 -3.89 8.42
C GLN A 17 13.40 -2.95 7.25
N VAL A 18 14.23 -1.91 7.18
CA VAL A 18 14.35 -1.08 5.98
C VAL A 18 14.98 -1.94 4.88
N ILE A 19 14.25 -2.11 3.78
CA ILE A 19 14.72 -2.87 2.62
C ILE A 19 14.77 -1.97 1.38
N ASP A 20 15.70 -2.27 0.48
CA ASP A 20 15.75 -1.66 -0.85
C ASP A 20 15.48 -2.72 -1.92
N TRP A 21 14.27 -2.68 -2.45
CA TRP A 21 13.80 -3.48 -3.58
C TRP A 21 13.60 -2.63 -4.83
N SER A 22 14.15 -1.42 -4.86
CA SER A 22 13.99 -0.56 -6.03
C SER A 22 14.51 -1.24 -7.29
N TYR A 23 13.76 -1.09 -8.38
CA TYR A 23 14.03 -1.70 -9.69
C TYR A 23 14.07 -3.24 -9.72
N GLN A 24 13.68 -3.92 -8.64
CA GLN A 24 13.69 -5.39 -8.59
C GLN A 24 12.33 -5.97 -8.99
N ASN A 25 12.35 -7.18 -9.56
CA ASN A 25 11.16 -8.01 -9.69
C ASN A 25 10.98 -8.86 -8.44
N ARG A 26 9.87 -8.63 -7.73
CA ARG A 26 9.46 -9.28 -6.47
C ARG A 26 7.95 -9.59 -6.51
N ALA A 27 7.43 -9.92 -7.69
CA ALA A 27 6.04 -10.35 -7.83
C ALA A 27 5.74 -11.55 -6.91
N GLU A 28 4.51 -11.61 -6.39
CA GLU A 28 4.03 -12.66 -5.48
C GLU A 28 4.83 -12.79 -4.16
N SER A 29 5.62 -11.78 -3.80
CA SER A 29 6.37 -11.77 -2.53
C SER A 29 5.45 -11.76 -1.32
N LEU A 30 5.88 -12.42 -0.24
CA LEU A 30 5.17 -12.44 1.04
C LEU A 30 5.83 -11.47 2.03
N LEU A 31 5.19 -10.32 2.28
CA LEU A 31 5.58 -9.29 3.24
C LEU A 31 4.51 -9.08 4.33
N ARG A 32 3.55 -10.00 4.45
CA ARG A 32 2.47 -9.92 5.45
C ARG A 32 3.02 -9.72 6.86
N LYS A 33 2.39 -8.86 7.65
CA LYS A 33 2.79 -8.50 9.02
C LYS A 33 4.20 -7.90 9.15
N GLY A 34 4.89 -7.68 8.04
CA GLY A 34 6.24 -7.14 8.02
C GLY A 34 6.28 -5.68 8.46
N ARG A 35 7.39 -5.29 9.08
CA ARG A 35 7.66 -3.91 9.49
C ARG A 35 8.72 -3.33 8.56
N HIS A 36 8.28 -2.61 7.55
CA HIS A 36 9.10 -2.10 6.45
C HIS A 36 9.04 -0.58 6.32
N SER A 37 8.65 0.14 7.38
CA SER A 37 8.59 1.61 7.34
C SER A 37 9.92 2.22 6.84
N GLY A 38 9.82 3.19 5.94
CA GLY A 38 10.96 3.86 5.30
C GLY A 38 11.65 3.07 4.19
N SER A 39 11.11 1.91 3.77
CA SER A 39 11.70 1.09 2.72
C SER A 39 11.54 1.69 1.32
N ASN A 40 12.42 1.27 0.41
CA ASN A 40 12.45 1.72 -0.97
C ASN A 40 11.96 0.61 -1.93
N PHE A 41 10.78 0.82 -2.52
CA PHE A 41 10.15 -0.04 -3.52
C PHE A 41 10.01 0.66 -4.87
N LYS A 42 10.75 1.75 -5.09
CA LYS A 42 10.65 2.55 -6.31
C LYS A 42 10.89 1.70 -7.56
N ARG A 43 9.94 1.71 -8.49
CA ARG A 43 9.99 0.91 -9.74
C ARG A 43 10.14 -0.60 -9.51
N ALA A 44 9.83 -1.10 -8.31
CA ALA A 44 9.75 -2.54 -8.08
C ALA A 44 8.53 -3.12 -8.80
N VAL A 45 8.57 -4.42 -9.09
CA VAL A 45 7.40 -5.21 -9.49
C VAL A 45 6.94 -6.01 -8.27
N LEU A 46 5.76 -5.71 -7.75
CA LEU A 46 5.10 -6.32 -6.60
C LEU A 46 3.72 -6.84 -6.97
N ASP A 47 3.53 -7.16 -8.26
CA ASP A 47 2.25 -7.67 -8.76
C ASP A 47 1.88 -8.95 -8.01
N GLY A 48 0.63 -9.03 -7.54
CA GLY A 48 0.11 -10.17 -6.78
C GLY A 48 0.74 -10.40 -5.40
N SER A 49 1.64 -9.53 -4.91
CA SER A 49 2.27 -9.70 -3.61
C SER A 49 1.27 -9.57 -2.45
N ASP A 50 1.62 -10.20 -1.32
CA ASP A 50 0.86 -10.12 -0.06
C ASP A 50 1.58 -9.22 0.94
N LEU A 51 1.03 -8.03 1.16
CA LEU A 51 1.50 -7.01 2.10
C LEU A 51 0.48 -6.81 3.24
N THR A 52 -0.38 -7.80 3.49
CA THR A 52 -1.47 -7.67 4.47
C THR A 52 -0.95 -7.50 5.90
N GLU A 53 -1.65 -6.71 6.71
CA GLU A 53 -1.33 -6.50 8.14
C GLU A 53 0.09 -5.93 8.42
N GLY A 54 0.81 -5.46 7.39
CA GLY A 54 2.16 -4.89 7.53
C GLY A 54 2.18 -3.38 7.76
N ASP A 55 3.35 -2.87 8.14
CA ASP A 55 3.66 -1.45 8.25
C ASP A 55 4.63 -1.03 7.14
N PHE A 56 4.13 -0.22 6.21
CA PHE A 56 4.85 0.34 5.07
C PHE A 56 4.77 1.88 5.08
N SER A 57 4.65 2.46 6.28
CA SER A 57 4.66 3.92 6.46
C SER A 57 5.96 4.52 5.92
N ASP A 58 5.91 5.73 5.37
CA ASP A 58 7.06 6.46 4.84
C ASP A 58 7.82 5.77 3.69
N CYS A 59 7.24 4.73 3.07
CA CYS A 59 7.86 4.00 1.97
C CYS A 59 7.80 4.75 0.62
N ASP A 60 8.77 4.49 -0.25
CA ASP A 60 8.80 4.97 -1.64
C ASP A 60 8.30 3.88 -2.60
N PHE A 61 7.07 4.02 -3.10
CA PHE A 61 6.48 3.15 -4.13
C PHE A 61 6.42 3.83 -5.50
N ARG A 62 7.17 4.91 -5.73
CA ARG A 62 7.08 5.68 -6.98
C ARG A 62 7.31 4.78 -8.18
N LYS A 63 6.36 4.81 -9.12
CA LYS A 63 6.37 4.03 -10.36
C LYS A 63 6.48 2.51 -10.15
N ALA A 64 6.15 1.98 -8.97
CA ALA A 64 6.08 0.54 -8.73
C ALA A 64 4.89 -0.08 -9.49
N SER A 65 5.04 -1.32 -9.95
CA SER A 65 3.91 -2.14 -10.37
C SER A 65 3.39 -2.90 -9.16
N MET A 66 2.11 -2.74 -8.85
CA MET A 66 1.42 -3.33 -7.71
C MET A 66 0.05 -3.84 -8.15
N VAL A 67 -0.04 -4.45 -9.33
CA VAL A 67 -1.30 -4.93 -9.89
C VAL A 67 -1.81 -6.10 -9.07
N GLY A 68 -3.04 -6.01 -8.58
CA GLY A 68 -3.68 -7.09 -7.83
C GLY A 68 -3.05 -7.38 -6.46
N VAL A 69 -2.17 -6.51 -5.96
CA VAL A 69 -1.54 -6.66 -4.64
C VAL A 69 -2.58 -6.70 -3.52
N ASP A 70 -2.33 -7.49 -2.47
CA ASP A 70 -3.15 -7.50 -1.25
C ASP A 70 -2.51 -6.62 -0.16
N LEU A 71 -3.20 -5.53 0.18
CA LEU A 71 -2.78 -4.48 1.12
C LEU A 71 -3.81 -4.36 2.25
N MET A 72 -4.57 -5.42 2.53
CA MET A 72 -5.60 -5.37 3.56
C MET A 72 -5.01 -5.18 4.95
N LYS A 73 -5.64 -4.31 5.76
CA LYS A 73 -5.27 -4.02 7.15
C LYS A 73 -3.83 -3.52 7.37
N SER A 74 -3.17 -2.99 6.35
CA SER A 74 -1.80 -2.46 6.48
C SER A 74 -1.78 -0.93 6.62
N ALA A 75 -0.64 -0.42 7.09
CA ALA A 75 -0.36 1.02 7.21
C ALA A 75 0.57 1.50 6.09
N PHE A 76 0.21 2.62 5.46
CA PHE A 76 1.01 3.29 4.42
C PHE A 76 1.14 4.79 4.72
N ASP A 77 0.97 5.21 5.97
CA ASP A 77 0.99 6.61 6.35
C ASP A 77 2.24 7.32 5.76
N ASN A 78 2.03 8.45 5.09
CA ASN A 78 3.04 9.26 4.39
C ASN A 78 3.76 8.60 3.19
N ALA A 79 3.32 7.43 2.71
CA ALA A 79 3.97 6.76 1.59
C ALA A 79 3.79 7.50 0.24
N ASP A 80 4.76 7.31 -0.66
CA ASP A 80 4.78 7.95 -1.97
C ASP A 80 4.48 6.95 -3.10
N PHE A 81 3.25 6.99 -3.63
CA PHE A 81 2.77 6.17 -4.73
C PHE A 81 2.78 6.89 -6.08
N ARG A 82 3.48 8.02 -6.25
CA ARG A 82 3.42 8.79 -7.50
C ARG A 82 3.81 7.93 -8.71
N GLY A 83 2.89 7.81 -9.67
CA GLY A 83 3.05 6.98 -10.86
C GLY A 83 2.95 5.46 -10.65
N ALA A 84 2.61 4.98 -9.45
CA ALA A 84 2.46 3.56 -9.18
C ALA A 84 1.20 2.97 -9.85
N ASN A 85 1.26 1.69 -10.22
CA ASN A 85 0.12 0.98 -10.82
C ASN A 85 -0.50 0.05 -9.77
N LEU A 86 -1.62 0.46 -9.18
CA LEU A 86 -2.36 -0.25 -8.11
C LEU A 86 -3.66 -0.86 -8.64
N LYS A 87 -3.78 -1.08 -9.96
CA LYS A 87 -4.99 -1.64 -10.55
C LYS A 87 -5.40 -2.92 -9.85
N LYS A 88 -6.68 -3.03 -9.52
CA LYS A 88 -7.27 -4.21 -8.86
C LYS A 88 -6.69 -4.55 -7.49
N ALA A 89 -5.92 -3.66 -6.85
CA ALA A 89 -5.40 -3.89 -5.51
C ALA A 89 -6.51 -3.98 -4.45
N ARG A 90 -6.24 -4.75 -3.38
CA ARG A 90 -7.16 -4.92 -2.23
C ARG A 90 -6.67 -4.09 -1.06
N LEU A 91 -7.44 -3.08 -0.68
CA LEU A 91 -7.09 -2.04 0.28
C LEU A 91 -8.04 -2.04 1.51
N ASN A 92 -8.81 -3.10 1.73
CA ASN A 92 -9.82 -3.07 2.79
C ASN A 92 -9.15 -2.89 4.16
N LEU A 93 -9.70 -1.97 4.97
CA LEU A 93 -9.22 -1.65 6.33
C LEU A 93 -7.77 -1.10 6.40
N SER A 94 -7.21 -0.60 5.30
CA SER A 94 -5.85 -0.04 5.31
C SER A 94 -5.83 1.47 5.58
N ASN A 95 -4.67 1.97 6.02
CA ASN A 95 -4.44 3.39 6.24
C ASN A 95 -3.57 3.98 5.13
N PHE A 96 -4.10 4.96 4.41
CA PHE A 96 -3.38 5.80 3.45
C PHE A 96 -3.50 7.26 3.88
N ASN A 97 -3.03 7.58 5.09
CA ASN A 97 -3.00 8.98 5.50
C ASN A 97 -1.81 9.69 4.84
N ASN A 98 -2.01 10.93 4.40
CA ASN A 98 -0.96 11.82 3.85
C ASN A 98 -0.13 11.20 2.70
N CYS A 99 -0.71 10.27 1.95
CA CYS A 99 -0.05 9.61 0.83
C CYS A 99 -0.08 10.46 -0.43
N LYS A 100 0.92 10.24 -1.30
CA LYS A 100 1.03 10.92 -2.60
C LYS A 100 0.67 9.97 -3.75
N PHE A 101 -0.32 10.31 -4.55
CA PHE A 101 -0.91 9.49 -5.60
C PHE A 101 -0.88 10.16 -6.98
N LYS A 102 -0.23 11.31 -7.15
CA LYS A 102 -0.11 11.96 -8.47
C LYS A 102 0.35 10.99 -9.56
N GLY A 103 -0.52 10.77 -10.55
CA GLY A 103 -0.29 9.88 -11.69
C GLY A 103 -0.36 8.38 -11.35
N ALA A 104 -0.71 7.99 -10.13
CA ALA A 104 -0.96 6.59 -9.78
C ALA A 104 -2.24 6.09 -10.46
N ASP A 105 -2.35 4.79 -10.72
CA ASP A 105 -3.54 4.17 -11.29
C ASP A 105 -4.25 3.32 -10.23
N LEU A 106 -5.39 3.79 -9.74
CA LEU A 106 -6.21 3.12 -8.71
C LEU A 106 -7.47 2.48 -9.31
N ARG A 107 -7.53 2.26 -10.62
CA ARG A 107 -8.74 1.70 -11.23
C ARG A 107 -9.00 0.27 -10.76
N GLY A 108 -10.25 -0.02 -10.42
CA GLY A 108 -10.69 -1.33 -9.94
C GLY A 108 -10.21 -1.72 -8.54
N ILE A 109 -9.65 -0.80 -7.75
CA ILE A 109 -9.29 -1.11 -6.35
C ILE A 109 -10.53 -1.50 -5.53
N ARG A 110 -10.32 -2.29 -4.49
CA ARG A 110 -11.35 -2.59 -3.49
C ARG A 110 -10.87 -2.06 -2.14
N GLY A 111 -11.43 -0.95 -1.67
CA GLY A 111 -10.96 -0.25 -0.47
C GLY A 111 -12.04 0.03 0.56
N LYS A 112 -12.86 -0.97 0.90
CA LYS A 112 -13.90 -0.80 1.92
C LYS A 112 -13.23 -0.49 3.26
N TYR A 113 -13.64 0.61 3.89
CA TYR A 113 -13.06 1.13 5.14
C TYR A 113 -11.60 1.60 5.06
N ALA A 114 -11.01 1.70 3.86
CA ALA A 114 -9.72 2.36 3.71
C ALA A 114 -9.79 3.83 4.15
N ILE A 115 -8.74 4.34 4.78
CA ILE A 115 -8.64 5.74 5.21
C ILE A 115 -7.74 6.52 4.25
N TRP A 116 -8.20 7.68 3.78
CA TRP A 116 -7.53 8.50 2.76
C TRP A 116 -7.27 9.94 3.23
N GLN A 117 -7.22 10.16 4.55
CA GLN A 117 -7.12 11.51 5.11
C GLN A 117 -5.80 12.18 4.72
N GLY A 118 -5.87 13.40 4.18
CA GLY A 118 -4.67 14.14 3.75
C GLY A 118 -3.99 13.60 2.49
N SER A 119 -4.53 12.55 1.86
CA SER A 119 -3.97 12.01 0.62
C SER A 119 -4.52 12.71 -0.61
N ASP A 120 -3.66 12.96 -1.61
CA ASP A 120 -4.00 13.66 -2.86
C ASP A 120 -4.62 12.73 -3.92
N TRP A 121 -5.53 11.84 -3.50
CA TRP A 121 -6.14 10.80 -4.35
C TRP A 121 -6.81 11.36 -5.62
N TRP A 122 -7.21 12.64 -5.63
CA TRP A 122 -7.76 13.31 -6.83
C TRP A 122 -6.73 13.50 -7.95
N ASN A 123 -5.43 13.35 -7.68
CA ASN A 123 -4.36 13.41 -8.66
C ASN A 123 -4.06 12.02 -9.30
N ALA A 124 -4.75 10.96 -8.87
CA ALA A 124 -4.65 9.63 -9.47
C ALA A 124 -5.62 9.45 -10.66
N VAL A 125 -5.33 8.45 -11.47
CA VAL A 125 -6.27 7.87 -12.43
C VAL A 125 -7.20 6.93 -11.66
N ILE A 126 -8.48 7.25 -11.61
CA ILE A 126 -9.50 6.55 -10.82
C ILE A 126 -10.79 6.38 -11.61
N ASP A 127 -11.60 5.38 -11.26
CA ASP A 127 -12.93 5.19 -11.84
C ASP A 127 -13.96 6.15 -11.21
N ASP A 128 -15.04 6.44 -11.94
CA ASP A 128 -16.06 7.43 -11.53
C ASP A 128 -16.72 7.09 -10.18
N ASP A 129 -17.00 5.81 -9.92
CA ASP A 129 -17.61 5.37 -8.66
C ASP A 129 -16.67 5.60 -7.47
N LEU A 130 -15.38 5.32 -7.66
CA LEU A 130 -14.36 5.58 -6.64
C LEU A 130 -14.24 7.08 -6.40
N LYS A 131 -14.16 7.88 -7.48
CA LYS A 131 -14.11 9.34 -7.40
C LYS A 131 -15.29 9.89 -6.60
N LYS A 132 -16.51 9.45 -6.89
CA LYS A 132 -17.73 9.87 -6.18
C LYS A 132 -17.66 9.53 -4.70
N THR A 133 -17.20 8.32 -4.38
CA THR A 133 -17.08 7.84 -3.00
C THR A 133 -16.05 8.64 -2.20
N LEU A 134 -14.84 8.83 -2.77
CA LEU A 134 -13.77 9.56 -2.10
C LEU A 134 -14.10 11.05 -1.95
N SER A 135 -14.66 11.67 -2.98
CA SER A 135 -15.07 13.09 -2.95
C SER A 135 -16.06 13.39 -1.82
N LYS A 136 -16.94 12.45 -1.49
CA LYS A 136 -17.93 12.61 -0.41
C LYS A 136 -17.29 12.59 0.98
N LYS A 137 -16.25 11.77 1.18
CA LYS A 137 -15.69 11.50 2.51
C LYS A 137 -14.37 12.23 2.77
N TRP A 138 -13.58 12.49 1.74
CA TRP A 138 -12.28 13.17 1.80
C TRP A 138 -12.17 14.20 0.67
N PRO A 139 -12.92 15.32 0.74
CA PRO A 139 -13.00 16.28 -0.35
C PRO A 139 -11.63 16.89 -0.68
N LYS A 140 -11.43 17.20 -1.98
CA LYS A 140 -10.26 17.96 -2.44
C LYS A 140 -10.22 19.33 -1.74
N PRO A 141 -9.07 19.76 -1.17
CA PRO A 141 -8.89 21.12 -0.65
C PRO A 141 -9.16 22.18 -1.72
N LYS A 142 -9.63 23.36 -1.31
CA LYS A 142 -10.00 24.44 -2.25
C LYS A 142 -8.79 25.12 -2.92
N ASP A 143 -7.60 24.97 -2.33
CA ASP A 143 -6.40 25.74 -2.67
C ASP A 143 -5.34 24.92 -3.46
N GLU A 144 -5.72 23.75 -3.99
CA GLU A 144 -4.91 22.88 -4.89
C GLU A 144 -5.66 22.59 -6.19
#